data_AF-A0A1J7BYF4-F1
#
_entry.id   AF-A0A1J7BYF4-F1
#
_cell.length_a   1.000
_cell.length_b   1.000
_cell.length_c   1.000
_cell.angle_alpha   90.00
_cell.angle_beta   90.00
_cell.angle_gamma   90.00
#
_symmetry.space_group_name_H-M   'P 1'
#
loop_
_entity.id
_entity.type
_entity.pdbx_description
1 polymer ?
#
loop_
_entity_poly.entity_id
_entity_poly.type
_entity_poly.pdbx_seq_one_letter_code
_entity_poly.pdbx_strand_id
1 'polypeptide(L)'
;MGIVERLFGRRGMAGVGDHPDRVTLTRGSPLLSLTEHGAAMGSLRVSLTWSMRQAAVEQRERRLGASLRPSRLFKPIEAESPSSVAMVTVDLDLGCMYELEDGTKGVAQPLGGLFGDFDRPPYVQLSGDDRFGSSGETMYINLDMHDRIRRMLIFAYIYDGTPAFDRAKAVVTLYPYVGPRIEVHLDERAPEARSCAVAMVEKHNGELMVRREVRYVYGFQAELDRLYGWGLEWARGYKDRI
;
A
#
# COMPACT_ATOMS: atom_id res chain seq x y z
N MET A 1 42.15 -24.53 -33.59
CA MET A 1 41.62 -23.32 -34.24
C MET A 1 40.11 -23.53 -34.38
N GLY A 2 39.18 -22.98 -33.59
CA GLY A 2 39.15 -22.19 -32.35
C GLY A 2 37.79 -22.50 -31.66
N ILE A 3 37.72 -22.64 -30.34
CA ILE A 3 37.26 -21.61 -29.38
C ILE A 3 36.20 -20.67 -29.96
N VAL A 4 34.92 -20.87 -29.60
CA VAL A 4 34.00 -19.77 -29.21
C VAL A 4 33.02 -20.28 -28.15
N GLU A 5 33.45 -20.18 -26.90
CA GLU A 5 32.59 -20.09 -25.73
C GLU A 5 32.45 -18.58 -25.39
N ARG A 6 31.38 -18.19 -24.69
CA ARG A 6 30.97 -16.80 -24.28
C ARG A 6 30.02 -16.12 -25.28
N LEU A 7 28.98 -15.37 -24.91
CA LEU A 7 28.60 -14.70 -23.67
C LEU A 7 27.07 -14.75 -23.50
N PHE A 8 26.54 -15.44 -22.49
CA PHE A 8 25.30 -14.97 -21.85
C PHE A 8 25.73 -14.04 -20.72
N GLY A 9 25.64 -12.74 -21.02
CA GLY A 9 25.95 -11.66 -20.08
C GLY A 9 25.02 -11.70 -18.88
N ARG A 10 25.52 -12.27 -17.78
CA ARG A 10 25.06 -11.94 -16.43
C ARG A 10 25.42 -10.48 -16.14
N ARG A 11 24.45 -9.57 -16.23
CA ARG A 11 24.50 -8.28 -15.51
C ARG A 11 23.14 -7.59 -15.45
N GLY A 12 22.69 -7.36 -14.21
CA GLY A 12 21.55 -6.55 -13.84
C GLY A 12 21.35 -6.62 -12.33
N MET A 13 22.32 -6.14 -11.55
CA MET A 13 22.10 -5.09 -10.54
C MET A 13 21.08 -5.48 -9.47
N ALA A 14 21.55 -6.26 -8.49
CA ALA A 14 20.94 -6.33 -7.18
C ALA A 14 20.97 -4.92 -6.57
N GLY A 15 19.78 -4.34 -6.37
CA GLY A 15 19.60 -3.14 -5.58
C GLY A 15 19.99 -3.42 -4.13
N VAL A 16 20.85 -2.57 -3.60
CA VAL A 16 21.34 -2.58 -2.23
C VAL A 16 20.15 -2.45 -1.26
N GLY A 17 19.89 -3.50 -0.46
CA GLY A 17 18.85 -3.52 0.58
C GLY A 17 18.16 -4.87 0.82
N ASP A 18 18.46 -5.88 0.00
CA ASP A 18 17.90 -7.24 0.08
C ASP A 18 18.49 -7.98 1.29
N HIS A 19 17.73 -8.04 2.38
CA HIS A 19 17.98 -9.05 3.41
C HIS A 19 17.44 -10.38 2.87
N PRO A 20 18.03 -11.55 3.16
CA PRO A 20 17.58 -12.84 2.61
C PRO A 20 16.08 -13.12 2.86
N ASP A 21 15.49 -12.43 3.84
CA ASP A 21 14.10 -12.58 4.24
C ASP A 21 13.18 -11.49 3.65
N ARG A 22 13.68 -10.60 2.77
CA ARG A 22 12.92 -9.46 2.23
C ARG A 22 13.33 -9.09 0.81
N VAL A 23 12.32 -8.93 -0.04
CA VAL A 23 12.41 -8.32 -1.37
C VAL A 23 11.59 -7.03 -1.42
N THR A 24 12.11 -5.97 -2.03
CA THR A 24 11.35 -4.74 -2.30
C THR A 24 11.06 -4.62 -3.80
N LEU A 25 9.79 -4.54 -4.17
CA LEU A 25 9.43 -4.33 -5.57
C LEU A 25 9.61 -2.85 -5.92
N THR A 26 10.29 -2.58 -7.04
CA THR A 26 10.57 -1.23 -7.52
C THR A 26 10.13 -1.07 -8.97
N ARG A 27 10.23 0.14 -9.53
CA ARG A 27 9.99 0.35 -10.96
C ARG A 27 10.96 -0.46 -11.85
N GLY A 28 12.19 -0.68 -11.40
CA GLY A 28 13.21 -1.45 -12.13
C GLY A 28 13.07 -2.97 -11.98
N SER A 29 12.44 -3.41 -10.90
CA SER A 29 12.14 -4.83 -10.63
C SER A 29 10.73 -4.95 -10.06
N PRO A 30 9.70 -4.81 -10.93
CA PRO A 30 8.31 -4.72 -10.48
C PRO A 30 7.66 -6.09 -10.29
N LEU A 31 8.32 -7.19 -10.65
CA LEU A 31 7.71 -8.51 -10.75
C LEU A 31 8.47 -9.53 -9.91
N LEU A 32 7.75 -10.39 -9.20
CA LEU A 32 8.30 -11.50 -8.43
C LEU A 32 7.37 -12.73 -8.55
N SER A 33 7.95 -13.91 -8.82
CA SER A 33 7.22 -15.18 -8.89
C SER A 33 7.10 -15.78 -7.50
N LEU A 34 5.88 -15.88 -6.96
CA LEU A 34 5.65 -16.60 -5.71
C LEU A 34 5.92 -18.10 -5.90
N THR A 35 5.64 -18.63 -7.08
CA THR A 35 5.87 -20.04 -7.40
C THR A 35 7.36 -20.40 -7.34
N GLU A 36 8.24 -19.60 -7.97
CA GLU A 36 9.69 -19.85 -7.93
C GLU A 36 10.27 -19.79 -6.51
N HIS A 37 9.69 -18.95 -5.65
CA HIS A 37 10.09 -18.81 -4.25
C HIS A 37 9.41 -19.83 -3.31
N GLY A 38 8.60 -20.76 -3.81
CA GLY A 38 7.83 -21.71 -2.98
C GLY A 38 6.76 -21.04 -2.10
N ALA A 39 6.40 -19.81 -2.44
CA ALA A 39 5.54 -18.90 -1.70
C ALA A 39 4.06 -18.91 -2.18
N ALA A 40 3.71 -19.81 -3.10
CA ALA A 40 2.37 -19.92 -3.69
C ALA A 40 1.41 -20.84 -2.89
N MET A 41 1.66 -21.05 -1.60
CA MET A 41 0.89 -21.95 -0.73
C MET A 41 0.61 -21.30 0.63
N GLY A 42 -0.42 -21.78 1.31
CA GLY A 42 -0.84 -21.31 2.63
C GLY A 42 -1.45 -19.91 2.61
N SER A 43 -1.33 -19.20 3.72
CA SER A 43 -1.86 -17.84 3.86
C SER A 43 -0.84 -16.79 3.40
N LEU A 44 -1.26 -15.90 2.52
CA LEU A 44 -0.57 -14.66 2.20
C LEU A 44 -1.19 -13.53 3.00
N ARG A 45 -0.48 -13.07 4.04
CA ARG A 45 -0.90 -11.91 4.83
C ARG A 45 -0.41 -10.64 4.16
N VAL A 46 -1.30 -9.70 3.90
CA VAL A 46 -0.97 -8.38 3.36
C VAL A 46 -1.24 -7.36 4.46
N SER A 47 -0.25 -6.56 4.81
CA SER A 47 -0.38 -5.53 5.84
C SER A 47 -0.05 -4.16 5.27
N LEU A 48 -0.94 -3.21 5.51
CA LEU A 48 -0.72 -1.80 5.23
C LEU A 48 -0.24 -1.13 6.51
N THR A 49 0.87 -0.42 6.43
CA THR A 49 1.40 0.40 7.54
C THR A 49 1.68 1.79 7.04
N TRP A 50 1.35 2.82 7.83
CA TRP A 50 1.65 4.19 7.47
C TRP A 50 2.13 5.01 8.65
N SER A 51 2.91 6.05 8.34
CA SER A 51 3.29 7.09 9.29
C SER A 51 3.13 8.45 8.64
N MET A 52 2.62 9.43 9.40
CA MET A 52 2.55 10.80 8.93
C MET A 52 3.96 11.39 8.87
N ARG A 53 4.30 12.00 7.73
CA ARG A 53 5.48 12.84 7.63
C ARG A 53 5.25 14.02 8.57
N GLN A 54 5.95 14.04 9.70
CA GLN A 54 5.97 15.22 10.55
C GLN A 54 6.35 16.39 9.65
N ALA A 55 5.50 17.40 9.57
CA ALA A 55 5.89 18.67 9.01
C ALA A 55 7.03 19.15 9.91
N ALA A 56 8.27 18.90 9.51
CA ALA A 56 9.40 19.52 10.13
C ALA A 56 9.11 21.02 10.04
N VAL A 57 8.83 21.63 11.18
CA VAL A 57 8.85 23.06 11.31
C VAL A 57 10.29 23.43 10.98
N GLU A 58 10.56 23.73 9.71
CA GLU A 58 11.72 24.50 9.33
C GLU A 58 11.52 25.86 10.00
N GLN A 59 11.92 25.95 11.27
CA GLN A 59 12.39 27.19 11.86
C GLN A 59 13.61 27.60 11.04
N ARG A 60 13.38 28.13 9.84
CA ARG A 60 14.32 29.02 9.19
C ARG A 60 14.47 30.18 10.15
N GLU A 61 15.50 30.10 10.99
CA GLU A 61 16.09 31.25 11.65
C GLU A 61 16.47 32.27 10.57
N ARG A 62 15.50 33.08 10.14
CA ARG A 62 15.79 34.41 9.63
C ARG A 62 16.11 35.28 10.83
N ARG A 63 17.24 35.02 11.49
CA ARG A 63 17.93 36.03 12.29
C ARG A 63 18.62 36.99 11.30
N LEU A 64 17.82 37.83 10.65
CA LEU A 64 18.31 39.04 9.99
C LEU A 64 18.16 40.19 10.98
N GLY A 65 19.31 40.73 11.41
CA GLY A 65 19.42 42.09 11.91
C GLY A 65 18.97 42.32 13.35
N ALA A 66 19.93 42.23 14.27
CA ALA A 66 19.82 42.91 15.55
C ALA A 66 19.67 44.43 15.32
N SER A 67 18.59 45.01 15.83
CA SER A 67 18.56 46.43 16.17
C SER A 67 17.77 46.62 17.47
N LEU A 68 18.47 47.16 18.45
CA LEU A 68 18.05 47.37 19.83
C LEU A 68 16.95 48.43 19.92
N ARG A 69 15.86 48.14 20.64
CA ARG A 69 15.00 49.17 21.25
C ARG A 69 14.73 48.80 22.71
N PRO A 70 15.21 49.60 23.69
CA PRO A 70 15.01 49.34 25.11
C PRO A 70 13.78 50.10 25.60
N SER A 71 12.64 49.42 25.80
CA SER A 71 11.54 49.86 26.71
C SER A 71 10.24 49.09 26.45
N ARG A 72 10.18 47.80 26.82
CA ARG A 72 8.91 47.11 27.18
C ARG A 72 9.21 46.01 28.21
N LEU A 73 9.56 46.44 29.42
CA LEU A 73 9.57 45.57 30.60
C LEU A 73 8.11 45.35 31.04
N PHE A 74 7.76 44.09 31.27
CA PHE A 74 6.53 43.57 31.89
C PHE A 74 5.23 43.62 31.08
N LYS A 75 5.01 42.56 30.29
CA LYS A 75 3.70 41.90 30.16
C LYS A 75 3.85 40.46 30.66
N PRO A 76 2.89 39.90 31.41
CA PRO A 76 2.90 38.48 31.73
C PRO A 76 2.91 37.71 30.41
N ILE A 77 3.78 36.70 30.31
CA ILE A 77 3.70 35.70 29.26
C ILE A 77 2.40 34.94 29.52
N GLU A 78 1.34 35.30 28.81
CA GLU A 78 0.25 34.36 28.56
C GLU A 78 0.92 33.16 27.90
N ALA A 79 0.85 32.01 28.58
CA ALA A 79 1.30 30.76 28.02
C ALA A 79 0.43 30.47 26.79
N GLU A 80 0.86 30.98 25.64
CA GLU A 80 0.35 30.56 24.35
C GLU A 80 0.54 29.05 24.32
N SER A 81 -0.57 28.35 24.54
CA SER A 81 -0.66 26.91 24.36
C SER A 81 -0.02 26.62 23.01
N PRO A 82 0.93 25.66 22.90
CA PRO A 82 1.55 25.37 21.62
C PRO A 82 0.41 25.08 20.66
N SER A 83 0.23 26.00 19.72
CA SER A 83 -0.86 25.98 18.76
C SER A 83 -0.87 24.59 18.17
N SER A 84 -1.95 23.86 18.44
CA SER A 84 -2.16 22.50 18.00
C SER A 84 -1.87 22.44 16.52
N VAL A 85 -0.72 21.89 16.15
CA VAL A 85 -0.55 21.37 14.80
C VAL A 85 -1.67 20.36 14.70
N ALA A 86 -2.72 20.69 13.94
CA ALA A 86 -3.79 19.75 13.68
C ALA A 86 -3.11 18.54 13.06
N MET A 87 -2.88 17.51 13.87
CA MET A 87 -2.40 16.23 13.39
C MET A 87 -3.55 15.73 12.53
N VAL A 88 -3.44 15.95 11.21
CA VAL A 88 -4.37 15.35 10.26
C VAL A 88 -4.12 13.86 10.38
N THR A 89 -4.96 13.17 11.15
CA THR A 89 -4.99 11.72 11.23
C THR A 89 -5.50 11.25 9.88
N VAL A 90 -4.64 10.58 9.13
CA VAL A 90 -5.02 9.97 7.86
C VAL A 90 -5.51 8.56 8.16
N ASP A 91 -6.73 8.26 7.73
CA ASP A 91 -7.28 6.91 7.70
C ASP A 91 -7.03 6.29 6.32
N LEU A 92 -6.07 5.35 6.25
CA LEU A 92 -5.80 4.59 5.04
C LEU A 92 -6.43 3.21 5.17
N ASP A 93 -7.36 2.91 4.27
CA ASP A 93 -7.97 1.60 4.16
C ASP A 93 -7.28 0.77 3.06
N LEU A 94 -7.34 -0.55 3.20
CA LEU A 94 -6.89 -1.57 2.28
C LEU A 94 -8.12 -2.25 1.66
N GLY A 95 -8.01 -2.61 0.38
CA GLY A 95 -9.04 -3.33 -0.35
C GLY A 95 -8.45 -4.27 -1.39
N CYS A 96 -9.26 -5.24 -1.82
CA CYS A 96 -8.87 -6.21 -2.84
C CYS A 96 -10.01 -6.39 -3.84
N MET A 97 -9.78 -6.08 -5.12
CA MET A 97 -10.68 -6.54 -6.19
C MET A 97 -10.25 -7.94 -6.60
N TYR A 98 -11.19 -8.87 -6.66
CA TYR A 98 -10.91 -10.25 -7.02
C TYR A 98 -11.63 -10.63 -8.31
N GLU A 99 -11.03 -11.55 -9.05
CA GLU A 99 -11.65 -12.27 -10.16
C GLU A 99 -11.23 -13.74 -10.01
N LEU A 100 -12.23 -14.62 -9.95
CA LEU A 100 -12.04 -16.07 -9.88
C LEU A 100 -12.05 -16.69 -11.29
N GLU A 101 -11.52 -17.90 -11.42
CA GLU A 101 -11.46 -18.61 -12.71
C GLU A 101 -12.84 -18.98 -13.27
N ASP A 102 -13.87 -19.05 -12.41
CA ASP A 102 -15.27 -19.24 -12.84
C ASP A 102 -15.95 -17.95 -13.35
N GLY A 103 -15.23 -16.82 -13.33
CA GLY A 103 -15.72 -15.51 -13.75
C GLY A 103 -16.39 -14.70 -12.64
N THR A 104 -16.50 -15.23 -11.42
CA THR A 104 -17.00 -14.47 -10.27
C THR A 104 -16.05 -13.33 -9.95
N LYS A 105 -16.59 -12.12 -9.81
CA LYS A 105 -15.83 -10.90 -9.53
C LYS A 105 -16.48 -10.10 -8.42
N GLY A 106 -15.66 -9.36 -7.69
CA GLY A 106 -16.15 -8.44 -6.68
C GLY A 106 -15.01 -7.70 -6.00
N VAL A 107 -15.35 -7.09 -4.86
CA VAL A 107 -14.40 -6.36 -4.03
C VAL A 107 -14.55 -6.83 -2.58
N ALA A 108 -13.42 -7.00 -1.91
CA ALA A 108 -13.33 -7.14 -0.47
C ALA A 108 -12.74 -5.84 0.11
N GLN A 109 -13.48 -5.18 1.01
CA GLN A 109 -13.11 -3.90 1.61
C GLN A 109 -13.99 -3.60 2.84
N PRO A 110 -13.55 -2.72 3.77
CA PRO A 110 -14.37 -2.28 4.89
C PRO A 110 -15.64 -1.55 4.46
N LEU A 111 -15.58 -0.80 3.35
CA LEU A 111 -16.69 -0.03 2.83
C LEU A 111 -17.86 -0.93 2.38
N GLY A 112 -19.01 -0.81 3.06
CA GLY A 112 -20.17 -1.67 2.83
C GLY A 112 -20.09 -3.04 3.52
N GLY A 113 -19.16 -3.23 4.46
CA GLY A 113 -19.04 -4.46 5.25
C GLY A 113 -18.61 -5.69 4.44
N LEU A 114 -17.93 -5.48 3.31
CA LEU A 114 -17.53 -6.53 2.38
C LEU A 114 -16.18 -7.14 2.80
N PHE A 115 -16.10 -7.71 4.00
CA PHE A 115 -14.81 -8.20 4.54
C PHE A 115 -14.29 -9.47 3.85
N GLY A 116 -15.13 -10.19 3.10
CA GLY A 116 -14.75 -11.44 2.44
C GLY A 116 -14.67 -12.64 3.39
N ASP A 117 -14.14 -13.75 2.89
CA ASP A 117 -14.03 -15.04 3.56
C ASP A 117 -12.72 -15.71 3.12
N PHE A 118 -11.98 -16.30 4.06
CA PHE A 118 -10.68 -16.92 3.81
C PHE A 118 -10.81 -18.36 3.28
N ASP A 119 -11.81 -19.11 3.75
CA ASP A 119 -12.00 -20.53 3.45
C ASP A 119 -13.00 -20.77 2.31
N ARG A 120 -13.79 -19.75 1.96
CA ARG A 120 -14.79 -19.79 0.89
C ARG A 120 -14.52 -18.68 -0.12
N PRO A 121 -15.05 -18.75 -1.36
CA PRO A 121 -15.02 -17.61 -2.27
C PRO A 121 -15.43 -16.32 -1.53
N PRO A 122 -14.60 -15.25 -1.57
CA PRO A 122 -13.54 -14.98 -2.55
C PRO A 122 -12.10 -15.42 -2.20
N TYR A 123 -11.89 -16.18 -1.12
CA TYR A 123 -10.57 -16.62 -0.62
C TYR A 123 -9.66 -15.45 -0.20
N VAL A 124 -10.27 -14.31 0.09
CA VAL A 124 -9.63 -13.12 0.65
C VAL A 124 -10.49 -12.60 1.78
N GLN A 125 -9.86 -12.30 2.91
CA GLN A 125 -10.53 -11.79 4.10
C GLN A 125 -9.76 -10.61 4.70
N LEU A 126 -10.47 -9.52 4.99
CA LEU A 126 -9.93 -8.41 5.76
C LEU A 126 -10.18 -8.63 7.26
N SER A 127 -9.22 -8.26 8.10
CA SER A 127 -9.37 -8.37 9.56
C SER A 127 -10.42 -7.43 10.15
N GLY A 128 -10.78 -6.38 9.40
CA GLY A 128 -11.49 -5.22 9.94
C GLY A 128 -10.58 -4.29 10.73
N ASP A 129 -11.09 -3.09 10.97
CA ASP A 129 -10.42 -2.00 11.69
C ASP A 129 -10.63 -2.18 13.21
N ASP A 130 -9.75 -2.97 13.84
CA ASP A 130 -9.33 -2.93 15.25
C ASP A 130 -8.55 -4.24 15.55
N ARG A 131 -7.47 -4.30 16.34
CA ARG A 131 -7.49 -4.30 17.82
C ARG A 131 -6.11 -4.06 18.46
N PHE A 132 -5.11 -3.64 17.69
CA PHE A 132 -3.71 -3.61 18.15
C PHE A 132 -3.01 -2.25 18.01
N GLY A 133 -3.74 -1.13 18.14
CA GLY A 133 -3.17 0.19 18.47
C GLY A 133 -2.06 0.75 17.55
N SER A 134 -1.75 0.08 16.45
CA SER A 134 -0.84 0.52 15.39
C SER A 134 -1.68 0.85 14.17
N SER A 135 -1.42 1.99 13.55
CA SER A 135 -2.10 2.51 12.36
C SER A 135 -1.89 1.62 11.13
N GLY A 136 -2.54 0.46 11.09
CA GLY A 136 -2.36 -0.52 10.02
C GLY A 136 -3.54 -1.45 9.85
N GLU A 137 -3.85 -1.75 8.59
CA GLU A 137 -4.88 -2.71 8.19
C GLU A 137 -4.23 -4.01 7.68
N THR A 138 -4.94 -5.12 7.86
CA THR A 138 -4.46 -6.44 7.41
C THR A 138 -5.53 -7.18 6.61
N MET A 139 -5.11 -7.84 5.53
CA MET A 139 -5.90 -8.84 4.82
C MET A 139 -5.13 -10.15 4.67
N TYR A 140 -5.86 -11.23 4.44
CA TYR A 140 -5.35 -12.57 4.25
C TYR A 140 -5.89 -13.12 2.94
N ILE A 141 -5.02 -13.65 2.09
CA ILE A 141 -5.37 -14.33 0.85
C ILE A 141 -4.99 -15.80 1.01
N ASN A 142 -5.92 -16.70 0.71
CA ASN A 142 -5.69 -18.14 0.78
C ASN A 142 -5.07 -18.64 -0.53
N LEU A 143 -3.75 -18.85 -0.53
CA LEU A 143 -2.99 -19.31 -1.69
C LEU A 143 -3.11 -20.82 -1.91
N ASP A 144 -3.62 -21.60 -0.95
CA ASP A 144 -3.99 -23.00 -1.22
C ASP A 144 -5.11 -23.08 -2.27
N MET A 145 -5.89 -22.00 -2.41
CA MET A 145 -6.94 -21.84 -3.41
C MET A 145 -6.48 -21.06 -4.65
N HIS A 146 -5.15 -20.85 -4.85
CA HIS A 146 -4.63 -20.08 -5.99
C HIS A 146 -5.12 -20.60 -7.35
N ASP A 147 -5.34 -21.90 -7.50
CA ASP A 147 -5.92 -22.48 -8.71
C ASP A 147 -7.31 -21.94 -9.07
N ARG A 148 -8.07 -21.42 -8.11
CA ARG A 148 -9.39 -20.81 -8.31
C ARG A 148 -9.33 -19.30 -8.52
N ILE A 149 -8.18 -18.68 -8.27
CA ILE A 149 -7.96 -17.24 -8.35
C ILE A 149 -7.38 -16.92 -9.72
N ARG A 150 -8.07 -16.07 -10.49
CA ARG A 150 -7.59 -15.58 -11.79
C ARG A 150 -6.68 -14.37 -11.60
N ARG A 151 -7.15 -13.36 -10.86
CA ARG A 151 -6.36 -12.19 -10.46
C ARG A 151 -6.94 -11.49 -9.23
N MET A 152 -6.07 -10.82 -8.48
CA MET A 152 -6.40 -10.00 -7.32
C MET A 152 -5.62 -8.68 -7.40
N LEU A 153 -6.33 -7.56 -7.42
CA LEU A 153 -5.74 -6.22 -7.30
C LEU A 153 -5.85 -5.75 -5.86
N ILE A 154 -4.70 -5.66 -5.20
CA ILE A 154 -4.57 -5.04 -3.88
C ILE A 154 -4.45 -3.53 -4.08
N PHE A 155 -5.29 -2.77 -3.38
CA PHE A 155 -5.30 -1.32 -3.45
C PHE A 155 -5.46 -0.70 -2.06
N ALA A 156 -4.96 0.52 -1.91
CA ALA A 156 -5.15 1.34 -0.71
C ALA A 156 -5.93 2.60 -1.09
N TYR A 157 -6.77 3.11 -0.19
CA TYR A 157 -7.59 4.29 -0.43
C TYR A 157 -7.83 5.09 0.85
N ILE A 158 -8.25 6.34 0.69
CA ILE A 158 -8.51 7.26 1.82
C ILE A 158 -9.99 7.59 1.84
N TYR A 159 -10.74 7.16 2.86
CA TYR A 159 -12.17 7.43 2.93
C TYR A 159 -12.53 8.88 3.30
N ASP A 160 -11.74 9.52 4.19
CA ASP A 160 -12.07 10.84 4.76
C ASP A 160 -11.96 12.03 3.78
N GLY A 161 -11.51 11.77 2.55
CA GLY A 161 -11.43 12.75 1.48
C GLY A 161 -10.23 13.70 1.56
N THR A 162 -9.35 13.57 2.57
CA THR A 162 -8.12 14.35 2.69
C THR A 162 -7.01 13.67 1.89
N PRO A 163 -6.54 14.25 0.77
CA PRO A 163 -5.46 13.63 -0.01
C PRO A 163 -4.20 13.50 0.85
N ALA A 164 -3.78 12.26 1.06
CA ALA A 164 -2.79 11.93 2.07
C ALA A 164 -1.56 11.19 1.55
N PHE A 165 -1.60 10.61 0.35
CA PHE A 165 -0.47 9.81 -0.16
C PHE A 165 0.85 10.61 -0.27
N ASP A 166 0.82 11.92 -0.51
CA ASP A 166 2.04 12.77 -0.51
C ASP A 166 2.55 13.10 0.91
N ARG A 167 1.72 12.88 1.94
CA ARG A 167 2.02 13.20 3.35
C ARG A 167 2.24 11.96 4.22
N ALA A 168 1.69 10.82 3.84
CA ALA A 168 1.80 9.56 4.54
C ALA A 168 2.89 8.70 3.87
N LYS A 169 3.87 8.24 4.66
CA LYS A 169 4.78 7.19 4.22
C LYS A 169 4.08 5.85 4.43
N ALA A 170 3.37 5.39 3.39
CA ALA A 170 2.67 4.12 3.40
C ALA A 170 3.52 3.01 2.77
N VAL A 171 3.54 1.85 3.41
CA VAL A 171 4.19 0.63 2.92
C VAL A 171 3.17 -0.51 3.02
N VAL A 172 2.96 -1.19 1.91
CA VAL A 172 2.22 -2.45 1.87
C VAL A 172 3.22 -3.59 1.84
N THR A 173 3.10 -4.50 2.81
CA THR A 173 3.98 -5.66 2.94
C THR A 173 3.19 -6.94 2.79
N LEU A 174 3.60 -7.79 1.86
CA LEU A 174 3.07 -9.12 1.65
C LEU A 174 3.98 -10.12 2.39
N TYR A 175 3.38 -10.93 3.25
CA TYR A 175 4.01 -11.98 4.04
C TYR A 175 3.50 -13.33 3.53
N PRO A 176 4.21 -13.98 2.60
CA PRO A 176 3.88 -15.35 2.24
C PRO A 176 4.20 -16.30 3.41
N TYR A 177 3.58 -17.49 3.41
CA TYR A 177 3.82 -18.52 4.42
C TYR A 177 5.29 -19.02 4.40
N VAL A 178 5.88 -19.12 3.21
CA VAL A 178 7.28 -19.47 2.97
C VAL A 178 7.88 -18.45 2.00
N GLY A 179 9.17 -18.16 2.14
CA GLY A 179 9.89 -17.24 1.26
C GLY A 179 10.04 -15.82 1.82
N PRO A 180 10.58 -14.89 1.02
CA PRO A 180 10.85 -13.53 1.48
C PRO A 180 9.56 -12.72 1.62
N ARG A 181 9.52 -11.80 2.59
CA ARG A 181 8.48 -10.77 2.62
C ARG A 181 8.66 -9.80 1.45
N ILE A 182 7.58 -9.33 0.88
CA ILE A 182 7.60 -8.46 -0.31
C ILE A 182 7.08 -7.10 0.10
N GLU A 183 7.91 -6.07 -0.02
CA GLU A 183 7.54 -4.69 0.30
C GLU A 183 7.21 -3.89 -0.97
N VAL A 184 6.10 -3.16 -0.94
CA VAL A 184 5.71 -2.18 -1.95
C VAL A 184 5.55 -0.83 -1.28
N HIS A 185 6.47 0.09 -1.59
CA HIS A 185 6.49 1.44 -1.05
C HIS A 185 5.58 2.34 -1.88
N LEU A 186 4.72 3.10 -1.20
CA LEU A 186 3.81 4.09 -1.79
C LEU A 186 4.41 5.49 -1.68
N ASP A 187 5.60 5.67 -2.25
CA ASP A 187 6.46 6.86 -2.11
C ASP A 187 6.43 7.80 -3.32
N GLU A 188 5.62 7.51 -4.35
CA GLU A 188 5.50 8.39 -5.51
C GLU A 188 4.59 9.58 -5.20
N ARG A 189 4.96 10.76 -5.71
CA ARG A 189 4.26 12.01 -5.42
C ARG A 189 2.95 12.10 -6.20
N ALA A 190 1.83 11.97 -5.50
CA ALA A 190 0.48 12.09 -6.06
C ALA A 190 -0.43 12.88 -5.10
N PRO A 191 -0.33 14.23 -5.07
CA PRO A 191 -0.91 15.07 -4.00
C PRO A 191 -2.44 15.10 -3.96
N GLU A 192 -3.12 14.74 -5.05
CA GLU A 192 -4.59 14.75 -5.13
C GLU A 192 -5.17 13.33 -5.27
N ALA A 193 -4.32 12.30 -5.24
CA ALA A 193 -4.78 10.93 -5.35
C ALA A 193 -5.56 10.51 -4.11
N ARG A 194 -6.65 9.77 -4.34
CA ARG A 194 -7.53 9.23 -3.30
C ARG A 194 -7.43 7.72 -3.19
N SER A 195 -6.89 7.06 -4.21
CA SER A 195 -6.61 5.64 -4.19
C SER A 195 -5.31 5.33 -4.93
N CYS A 196 -4.72 4.19 -4.56
CA CYS A 196 -3.52 3.66 -5.18
C CYS A 196 -3.73 2.16 -5.43
N ALA A 197 -3.65 1.73 -6.69
CA ALA A 197 -3.46 0.32 -7.01
C ALA A 197 -2.01 -0.04 -6.63
N VAL A 198 -1.85 -0.95 -5.68
CA VAL A 198 -0.57 -1.25 -5.04
C VAL A 198 0.13 -2.38 -5.77
N ALA A 199 -0.53 -3.54 -5.84
CA ALA A 199 0.03 -4.75 -6.42
C ALA A 199 -1.07 -5.60 -7.06
N MET A 200 -0.70 -6.26 -8.16
CA MET A 200 -1.50 -7.30 -8.81
C MET A 200 -0.94 -8.67 -8.42
N VAL A 201 -1.79 -9.56 -7.95
CA VAL A 201 -1.50 -10.99 -7.82
C VAL A 201 -2.25 -11.70 -8.92
N GLU A 202 -1.53 -12.28 -9.89
CA GLU A 202 -2.14 -12.91 -11.06
C GLU A 202 -1.32 -14.10 -11.53
N LYS A 203 -1.97 -15.06 -12.19
CA LYS A 203 -1.24 -16.14 -12.85
C LYS A 203 -0.72 -15.68 -14.20
N HIS A 204 0.56 -15.91 -14.46
CA HIS A 204 1.16 -15.75 -15.78
C HIS A 204 1.90 -17.03 -16.15
N ASN A 205 1.51 -17.65 -17.26
CA ASN A 205 2.08 -18.92 -17.74
C ASN A 205 2.05 -20.07 -16.70
N GLY A 206 1.02 -20.07 -15.84
CA GLY A 206 0.86 -21.08 -14.78
C GLY A 206 1.61 -20.76 -13.48
N GLU A 207 2.40 -19.68 -13.44
CA GLU A 207 3.06 -19.22 -12.22
C GLU A 207 2.27 -18.11 -11.55
N LEU A 208 2.20 -18.15 -10.22
CA LEU A 208 1.57 -17.10 -9.43
C LEU A 208 2.57 -15.96 -9.24
N MET A 209 2.24 -14.79 -9.77
CA MET A 209 3.12 -13.63 -9.79
C MET A 209 2.56 -12.50 -8.92
N VAL A 210 3.46 -11.74 -8.27
CA VAL A 210 3.15 -10.43 -7.68
C VAL A 210 3.80 -9.36 -8.53
N ARG A 211 2.99 -8.42 -9.03
CA ARG A 211 3.43 -7.29 -9.83
C ARG A 211 3.15 -5.97 -9.12
N ARG A 212 4.17 -5.14 -8.92
CA ARG A 212 4.06 -3.77 -8.44
C ARG A 212 3.30 -2.93 -9.46
N GLU A 213 2.20 -2.36 -9.03
CA GLU A 213 1.41 -1.41 -9.81
C GLU A 213 1.80 0.03 -9.46
N VAL A 214 1.61 0.38 -8.17
CA VAL A 214 1.78 1.73 -7.61
C VAL A 214 1.23 2.78 -8.58
N ARG A 215 -0.05 2.61 -8.93
CA ARG A 215 -0.81 3.49 -9.84
C ARG A 215 -1.79 4.31 -9.02
N TYR A 216 -1.55 5.61 -8.96
CA TYR A 216 -2.38 6.54 -8.22
C TYR A 216 -3.53 7.05 -9.08
N VAL A 217 -4.71 7.16 -8.50
CA VAL A 217 -5.91 7.68 -9.15
C VAL A 217 -6.59 8.73 -8.28
N TYR A 218 -7.23 9.70 -8.94
CA TYR A 218 -7.97 10.79 -8.28
C TYR A 218 -9.34 10.34 -7.78
N GLY A 219 -9.86 9.24 -8.34
CA GLY A 219 -11.10 8.60 -7.90
C GLY A 219 -10.89 7.51 -6.85
N PHE A 220 -11.93 6.71 -6.65
CA PHE A 220 -11.94 5.59 -5.72
C PHE A 220 -11.95 4.26 -6.48
N GLN A 221 -12.64 3.24 -5.95
CA GLN A 221 -12.69 1.91 -6.51
C GLN A 221 -13.22 1.89 -7.96
N ALA A 222 -14.25 2.68 -8.28
CA ALA A 222 -14.76 2.75 -9.65
C ALA A 222 -13.71 3.22 -10.68
N GLU A 223 -12.74 4.06 -10.27
CA GLU A 223 -11.64 4.48 -11.15
C GLU A 223 -10.62 3.36 -11.36
N LEU A 224 -10.28 2.65 -10.28
CA LEU A 224 -9.40 1.48 -10.34
C LEU A 224 -10.02 0.38 -11.20
N ASP A 225 -11.31 0.11 -11.04
CA ASP A 225 -12.05 -0.84 -11.86
C ASP A 225 -11.96 -0.47 -13.34
N ARG A 226 -12.25 0.80 -13.70
CA ARG A 226 -12.12 1.26 -15.08
C ARG A 226 -10.70 1.13 -15.62
N LEU A 227 -9.69 1.40 -14.81
CA LEU A 227 -8.28 1.31 -15.20
C LEU A 227 -7.85 -0.13 -15.52
N TYR A 228 -8.34 -1.11 -14.77
CA TYR A 228 -7.93 -2.51 -14.90
C TYR A 228 -8.97 -3.42 -15.57
N GLY A 229 -10.15 -2.90 -15.87
CA GLY A 229 -11.23 -3.59 -16.58
C GLY A 229 -11.80 -4.76 -15.79
N TRP A 230 -12.27 -4.52 -14.56
CA TRP A 230 -13.00 -5.53 -13.79
C TRP A 230 -14.46 -5.65 -14.27
N GLY A 231 -15.09 -4.52 -14.54
CA GLY A 231 -16.48 -4.40 -14.99
C GLY A 231 -17.49 -4.56 -13.85
N LEU A 232 -17.20 -4.03 -12.66
CA LEU A 232 -18.09 -4.09 -11.51
C LEU A 232 -19.13 -2.97 -11.55
N GLU A 233 -20.29 -3.23 -10.94
CA GLU A 233 -21.31 -2.22 -10.69
C GLU A 233 -21.10 -1.60 -9.30
N TRP A 234 -20.96 -0.28 -9.25
CA TRP A 234 -20.63 0.44 -8.03
C TRP A 234 -21.84 1.19 -7.47
N ALA A 235 -22.08 1.01 -6.17
CA ALA A 235 -23.02 1.79 -5.38
C ALA A 235 -22.27 2.55 -4.28
N ARG A 236 -22.94 3.55 -3.69
CA ARG A 236 -22.38 4.29 -2.57
C ARG A 236 -22.33 3.39 -1.33
N GLY A 237 -21.13 3.14 -0.81
CA GLY A 237 -20.93 2.47 0.47
C GLY A 237 -20.61 3.45 1.60
N TYR A 238 -20.72 2.98 2.85
CA TYR A 238 -20.37 3.71 4.05
C TYR A 238 -19.55 2.80 4.98
N LYS A 239 -18.59 3.38 5.72
CA LYS A 239 -17.85 2.73 6.81
C LYS A 239 -18.59 3.10 8.09
N ASP A 240 -19.14 2.12 8.80
CA ASP A 240 -19.74 2.36 10.10
C ASP A 240 -18.61 2.77 11.06
N ARG A 241 -18.70 3.97 11.63
CA ARG A 241 -17.84 4.36 12.75
C ARG A 241 -18.42 3.69 13.99
N ILE A 242 -17.76 2.64 14.46
CA ILE A 242 -18.05 2.03 15.77
C ILE A 242 -17.46 2.94 16.86
#